data_AF-A0A349MJM1-F1
#
_entry.id   AF-A0A349MJM1-F1
#
_cell.length_a   1.000
_cell.length_b   1.000
_cell.length_c   1.000
_cell.angle_alpha   90.00
_cell.angle_beta   90.00
_cell.angle_gamma   90.00
#
_symmetry.space_group_name_H-M   'P 1'
#
loop_
_entity.id
_entity.type
_entity.pdbx_description
1 polymer ?
#
loop_
_entity_poly.entity_id
_entity_poly.type
_entity_poly.pdbx_seq_one_letter_code
_entity_poly.pdbx_strand_id
1 'polypeptide(L)'
;MTTPMDRPVLRNSLGSEDWFTPRYAYDANGDTEYMGKAEAGTQDGEPKWLIKKLVYDGSRQHIATIFANGKAAFDQIWNNRESLPYL
;
A
#
# COMPACT_ATOMS: atom_id res chain seq x y z
N MET A 1 0.00 -42.94 -9.98
CA MET A 1 -0.87 -41.89 -10.55
C MET A 1 -1.41 -41.06 -9.40
N THR A 2 -0.89 -39.86 -9.22
CA THR A 2 -1.22 -38.96 -8.10
C THR A 2 -2.37 -38.06 -8.51
N THR A 3 -3.55 -38.26 -7.90
CA THR A 3 -4.55 -37.21 -7.84
C THR A 3 -4.33 -36.49 -6.51
N PRO A 4 -3.76 -35.28 -6.45
CA PRO A 4 -3.73 -34.56 -5.20
C PRO A 4 -5.16 -34.18 -4.84
N MET A 5 -5.58 -34.62 -3.66
CA MET A 5 -6.86 -34.25 -3.06
C MET A 5 -6.98 -32.73 -3.04
N ASP A 6 -8.02 -32.22 -3.69
CA ASP A 6 -8.56 -30.89 -3.51
C ASP A 6 -8.78 -30.68 -2.00
N ARG A 7 -7.90 -29.90 -1.38
CA ARG A 7 -8.02 -29.53 0.04
C ARG A 7 -8.81 -28.23 0.07
N PRO A 8 -10.07 -28.22 0.55
CA PRO A 8 -10.76 -26.98 0.83
C PRO A 8 -10.08 -26.34 2.06
N VAL A 9 -9.08 -25.50 1.83
CA VAL A 9 -8.42 -24.75 2.89
C VAL A 9 -9.29 -23.55 3.29
N LEU A 10 -10.17 -23.84 4.26
CA LEU A 10 -10.44 -23.03 5.45
C LEU A 10 -10.45 -21.50 5.22
N ARG A 11 -11.53 -20.98 4.63
CA ARG A 11 -11.82 -19.54 4.53
C ARG A 11 -12.22 -18.87 5.86
N ASN A 12 -12.05 -19.53 7.01
CA ASN A 12 -12.60 -19.07 8.27
C ASN A 12 -11.57 -19.14 9.40
N SER A 13 -11.21 -17.97 9.94
CA SER A 13 -10.65 -17.76 11.29
C SER A 13 -9.19 -17.28 11.45
N LEU A 14 -8.58 -16.65 10.46
CA LEU A 14 -7.46 -15.72 10.69
C LEU A 14 -7.84 -14.37 10.07
N GLY A 15 -7.74 -13.29 10.86
CA GLY A 15 -8.14 -11.94 10.46
C GLY A 15 -7.51 -11.53 9.12
N SER A 16 -8.18 -10.60 8.43
CA SER A 16 -7.88 -10.07 7.09
C SER A 16 -6.50 -9.38 6.94
N GLU A 17 -5.55 -9.66 7.83
CA GLU A 17 -4.37 -8.84 8.12
C GLU A 17 -3.06 -9.39 7.53
N ASP A 18 -3.02 -10.63 7.00
CA ASP A 18 -1.78 -11.28 6.53
C ASP A 18 -1.50 -11.20 5.02
N TRP A 19 -2.41 -10.66 4.21
CA TRP A 19 -2.19 -10.63 2.74
C TRP A 19 -1.38 -9.44 2.25
N PHE A 20 -1.33 -8.34 3.00
CA PHE A 20 -0.72 -7.10 2.54
C PHE A 20 0.37 -6.59 3.48
N THR A 21 1.49 -6.16 2.90
CA THR A 21 2.56 -5.45 3.59
C THR A 21 2.40 -3.94 3.44
N PRO A 22 2.50 -3.16 4.54
CA PRO A 22 2.50 -1.71 4.48
C PRO A 22 3.91 -1.14 4.26
N ARG A 23 3.96 0.06 3.66
CA ARG A 23 5.15 0.92 3.63
C ARG A 23 4.81 2.33 4.03
N TYR A 24 5.75 3.00 4.66
CA TYR A 24 5.63 4.38 5.10
C TYR A 24 6.87 5.16 4.72
N ALA A 25 6.68 6.40 4.29
CA ALA A 25 7.74 7.39 4.19
C ALA A 25 7.29 8.64 4.94
N TYR A 26 8.24 9.32 5.57
CA TYR A 26 8.02 10.42 6.48
C TYR A 26 8.67 11.69 5.94
N ASP A 27 8.06 12.84 6.19
CA ASP A 27 8.64 14.14 5.86
C ASP A 27 9.77 14.52 6.83
N ALA A 28 10.33 15.72 6.66
CA ALA A 28 11.39 16.24 7.52
C ALA A 28 10.96 16.49 8.98
N ASN A 29 9.65 16.60 9.24
CA ASN A 29 9.08 16.77 10.57
C ASN A 29 8.78 15.43 11.26
N GLY A 30 8.92 14.31 10.54
CA GLY A 30 8.58 12.98 11.01
C GLY A 30 7.11 12.62 10.83
N ASP A 31 6.32 13.47 10.16
CA ASP A 31 4.93 13.20 9.82
C ASP A 31 4.88 12.21 8.64
N THR A 32 3.95 11.26 8.64
CA THR A 32 3.82 10.30 7.54
C THR A 32 3.39 11.00 6.26
N GLU A 33 4.27 11.12 5.27
CA GLU A 33 3.96 11.77 4.00
C GLU A 33 3.34 10.79 2.99
N TYR A 34 3.82 9.55 2.95
CA TYR A 34 3.34 8.53 2.02
C TYR A 34 3.02 7.22 2.71
N MET A 35 1.97 6.56 2.24
CA MET A 35 1.58 5.22 2.67
C MET A 35 1.42 4.31 1.45
N GLY A 36 2.07 3.16 1.48
CA GLY A 36 2.00 2.11 0.48
C GLY A 36 1.35 0.85 1.05
N LYS A 37 0.61 0.14 0.20
CA LYS A 37 0.07 -1.20 0.50
C LYS A 37 0.27 -2.09 -0.72
N ALA A 38 0.82 -3.29 -0.53
CA ALA A 38 0.98 -4.30 -1.58
C ALA A 38 0.89 -5.71 -0.99
N GLU A 39 0.72 -6.75 -1.82
CA GLU A 39 0.72 -8.14 -1.34
C GLU A 39 2.04 -8.47 -0.62
N ALA A 40 1.99 -9.29 0.43
CA ALA A 40 3.17 -9.70 1.16
C ALA A 40 4.22 -10.33 0.22
N GLY A 41 5.49 -9.91 0.35
CA GLY A 41 6.59 -10.33 -0.53
C GLY A 41 6.82 -9.45 -1.76
N THR A 42 5.89 -8.53 -2.07
CA THR A 42 6.08 -7.53 -3.12
C THR A 42 7.32 -6.67 -2.83
N GLN A 43 8.21 -6.56 -3.82
CA GLN A 43 9.36 -5.67 -3.77
C GLN A 43 8.96 -4.23 -4.05
N ASP A 44 9.71 -3.28 -3.48
CA ASP A 44 9.43 -1.85 -3.61
C ASP A 44 9.53 -1.34 -5.08
N GLY A 45 10.19 -2.10 -5.95
CA GLY A 45 10.33 -1.83 -7.38
C GLY A 45 9.24 -2.43 -8.28
N GLU A 46 8.31 -3.23 -7.74
CA GLU A 46 7.26 -3.87 -8.54
C GLU A 46 6.03 -2.96 -8.68
N PRO A 47 5.35 -2.94 -9.84
CA PRO A 47 4.13 -2.15 -10.07
C PRO A 47 2.90 -2.84 -9.48
N LYS A 48 2.93 -3.08 -8.17
CA LYS A 48 1.89 -3.80 -7.41
C LYS A 48 1.46 -3.04 -6.15
N TRP A 49 1.94 -1.82 -5.99
CA TRP A 49 1.60 -0.99 -4.84
C TRP A 49 0.37 -0.16 -5.14
N LEU A 50 -0.49 -0.04 -4.14
CA LEU A 50 -1.40 1.07 -3.98
C LEU A 50 -0.69 2.11 -3.11
N ILE A 51 -0.61 3.36 -3.58
CA ILE A 51 0.13 4.43 -2.89
C ILE A 51 -0.79 5.62 -2.64
N LYS A 52 -0.67 6.21 -1.46
CA LYS A 52 -1.36 7.42 -1.03
C LYS A 52 -0.36 8.43 -0.51
N LYS A 53 -0.62 9.71 -0.76
CA LYS A 53 0.01 10.85 -0.09
C LYS A 53 -0.95 11.38 0.98
N LEU A 54 -0.42 11.65 2.16
CA LEU A 54 -1.14 12.32 3.24
C LEU A 54 -0.75 13.80 3.22
N VAL A 55 -1.75 14.67 3.30
CA VAL A 55 -1.59 16.12 3.27
C VAL A 55 -2.01 16.69 4.61
N TYR A 56 -1.18 17.60 5.12
CA TYR A 56 -1.36 18.25 6.40
C TYR A 56 -1.51 19.76 6.22
N ASP A 57 -2.22 20.40 7.15
CA ASP A 57 -2.26 21.86 7.23
C ASP A 57 -1.03 22.45 7.93
N GLY A 58 -0.97 23.78 8.05
CA GLY A 58 0.13 24.47 8.74
C GLY A 58 0.22 24.20 10.24
N SER A 59 -0.79 23.59 10.84
CA SER A 59 -0.80 23.14 12.24
C SER A 59 -0.47 21.64 12.37
N ARG A 60 -0.02 21.00 11.28
CA ARG A 60 0.28 19.55 11.21
C ARG A 60 -0.94 18.66 11.46
N GLN A 61 -2.15 19.16 11.19
CA GLN A 61 -3.35 18.34 11.19
C GLN A 61 -3.56 17.72 9.83
N HIS A 62 -3.85 16.42 9.79
CA HIS A 62 -4.15 15.72 8.54
C HIS A 62 -5.46 16.24 7.94
N ILE A 63 -5.42 16.70 6.69
CA ILE A 63 -6.56 17.32 6.00
C ILE A 63 -6.99 16.57 4.73
N ALA A 64 -6.10 15.79 4.11
CA ALA A 64 -6.47 15.02 2.91
C ALA A 64 -5.58 13.80 2.71
N THR A 65 -6.16 12.78 2.07
CA THR A 65 -5.44 11.61 1.56
C THR A 65 -5.69 11.52 0.06
N ILE A 66 -4.63 11.54 -0.73
CA ILE A 66 -4.69 11.58 -2.20
C ILE A 66 -4.03 10.32 -2.75
N PHE A 67 -4.67 9.64 -3.70
CA PHE A 67 -4.08 8.47 -4.34
C PHE A 67 -3.08 8.85 -5.41
N ALA A 68 -2.02 8.07 -5.56
CA ALA A 68 -1.12 8.20 -6.69
C ALA A 68 -1.89 8.01 -8.00
N ASN A 69 -1.61 8.86 -8.99
CA ASN A 69 -2.33 8.96 -10.26
C ASN A 69 -3.85 9.15 -10.12
N GLY A 70 -4.33 9.64 -8.97
CA GLY A 70 -5.76 9.88 -8.71
C GLY A 70 -6.62 8.61 -8.65
N LYS A 71 -6.00 7.43 -8.51
CA LYS A 71 -6.72 6.14 -8.56
C LYS A 71 -6.32 5.18 -7.45
N ALA A 72 -7.31 4.48 -6.91
CA ALA A 72 -7.11 3.39 -5.94
C ALA A 72 -6.78 2.07 -6.68
N ALA A 73 -5.57 1.95 -7.20
CA ALA A 73 -5.12 0.77 -7.94
C ALA A 73 -3.75 0.25 -7.45
N PHE A 74 -3.56 -1.07 -7.53
CA PHE A 74 -2.30 -1.76 -7.19
C PHE A 74 -1.40 -1.89 -8.43
N ASP A 75 -1.07 -0.76 -9.04
CA ASP A 75 -0.27 -0.69 -10.26
C ASP A 75 0.85 0.36 -10.17
N GLN A 76 1.16 0.80 -8.95
CA GLN A 76 2.20 1.78 -8.65
C GLN A 76 3.48 1.10 -8.17
N ILE A 77 4.59 1.82 -8.26
CA ILE A 77 5.92 1.39 -7.79
C ILE A 77 6.30 2.23 -6.57
N TRP A 78 6.53 1.60 -5.41
CA TRP A 78 6.85 2.32 -4.16
C TRP A 78 8.11 3.18 -4.25
N ASN A 79 9.14 2.71 -4.95
CA ASN A 79 10.37 3.47 -5.17
C ASN A 79 10.14 4.81 -5.87
N ASN A 80 9.05 4.94 -6.63
CA ASN A 80 8.71 6.16 -7.37
C ASN A 80 7.76 7.10 -6.60
N ARG A 81 7.36 6.77 -5.36
CA ARG A 81 6.30 7.46 -4.61
C ARG A 81 6.37 9.00 -4.63
N GLU A 82 7.58 9.58 -4.58
CA GLU A 82 7.78 11.04 -4.54
C GLU A 82 7.61 11.71 -5.92
N SER A 83 7.78 10.94 -7.00
CA SER A 83 7.71 11.42 -8.39
C SER A 83 6.35 11.16 -9.04
N LEU A 84 5.43 10.47 -8.36
CA LEU A 84 4.08 10.19 -8.88
C LEU A 84 3.20 11.46 -8.82
N PRO A 85 2.25 11.64 -9.75
CA PRO A 85 1.26 12.69 -9.63
C PRO A 85 0.23 12.31 -8.55
N TYR A 86 -0.22 13.31 -7.78
CA TYR A 86 -1.27 13.18 -6.76
C TYR A 86 -2.33 14.23 -7.06
N LEU A 87 -3.47 13.79 -7.55
CA LEU A 87 -4.55 14.61 -8.09
C LEU A 87 -5.90 14.13 -7.56
#